data_AF-X1GGD8-F1
#
_entry.id   AF-X1GGD8-F1
#
_cell.length_a   1.000
_cell.length_b   1.000
_cell.length_c   1.000
_cell.angle_alpha   90.00
_cell.angle_beta   90.00
_cell.angle_gamma   90.00
#
_symmetry.space_group_name_H-M   'P 1'
#
loop_
_entity.id
_entity.type
_entity.pdbx_description
1 polymer ?
#
loop_
_entity_poly.entity_id
_entity_poly.type
_entity_poly.pdbx_seq_one_letter_code
_entity_poly.pdbx_strand_id
1 'polypeptide(L)'
;DLWLELITPEKTPNIVKVIPQMTWLFLTCEKFSAFLTCDNPVFYFQSIGIGKPESEITFPISSNIVLWATWRSDIQEGYLPIKNQAIKEINRRTATNATRFIYHARDEDWIPRFINKQ
;
A
#
# COMPACT_ATOMS: atom_id res chain seq x y z
N ASP A 1 -5.76 6.57 -24.47
CA ASP A 1 -4.62 6.46 -23.53
C ASP A 1 -3.32 6.18 -24.27
N LEU A 2 -2.70 7.22 -24.84
CA LEU A 2 -1.54 7.10 -25.75
C LEU A 2 -0.34 6.36 -25.13
N TRP A 3 -0.18 6.42 -23.80
CA TRP A 3 0.89 5.71 -23.09
C TRP A 3 0.68 4.20 -23.00
N LEU A 4 -0.57 3.72 -22.94
CA LEU A 4 -0.87 2.28 -22.94
C LEU A 4 -0.62 1.65 -24.31
N GLU A 5 -0.76 2.44 -25.39
CA GLU A 5 -0.51 2.01 -26.78
C GLU A 5 0.99 1.76 -27.05
N LEU A 6 1.89 2.34 -26.26
CA LEU A 6 3.34 2.09 -26.34
C LEU A 6 3.76 0.78 -25.67
N ILE A 7 2.87 0.16 -24.89
CA ILE A 7 3.10 -1.16 -24.31
C ILE A 7 2.59 -2.18 -25.31
N THR A 8 3.48 -3.02 -25.84
CA THR A 8 3.10 -4.09 -26.78
C THR A 8 1.89 -4.89 -26.25
N PRO A 9 0.86 -5.21 -27.06
CA PRO A 9 -0.36 -5.85 -26.60
C PRO A 9 -0.14 -7.16 -25.81
N GLU A 10 0.87 -7.94 -26.22
CA GLU A 10 1.34 -9.16 -25.54
C GLU A 10 1.96 -8.91 -24.15
N LYS A 11 2.33 -7.65 -23.88
CA LYS A 11 2.85 -7.14 -22.61
C LYS A 11 1.89 -6.17 -21.94
N THR A 12 0.65 -6.01 -22.41
CA THR A 12 -0.35 -5.22 -21.67
C THR A 12 -0.42 -5.84 -20.29
N PRO A 13 0.10 -5.19 -19.24
CA PRO A 13 0.28 -5.92 -18.01
C PRO A 13 -1.13 -6.13 -17.49
N ASN A 14 -1.51 -7.39 -17.24
CA ASN A 14 -2.84 -7.77 -16.74
C ASN A 14 -3.25 -6.91 -15.53
N ILE A 15 -2.26 -6.35 -14.82
CA ILE A 15 -2.36 -5.32 -13.79
C ILE A 15 -3.29 -4.14 -14.15
N VAL A 16 -3.28 -3.63 -15.40
CA VAL A 16 -4.09 -2.49 -15.84
C VAL A 16 -5.57 -2.85 -15.86
N LYS A 17 -5.89 -4.13 -16.12
CA LYS A 17 -7.25 -4.66 -16.05
C LYS A 17 -7.64 -5.06 -14.63
N VAL A 18 -6.69 -5.58 -13.85
CA VAL A 18 -6.91 -6.15 -12.52
C VAL A 18 -7.11 -5.06 -11.46
N ILE A 19 -6.24 -4.05 -11.40
CA ILE A 19 -6.29 -3.03 -10.34
C ILE A 19 -7.65 -2.31 -10.26
N PRO A 20 -8.28 -1.89 -11.38
CA PRO A 20 -9.60 -1.26 -11.36
C PRO A 20 -10.75 -2.18 -10.90
N GLN A 21 -10.53 -3.51 -10.86
CA GLN A 21 -11.54 -4.49 -10.44
C GLN A 21 -11.48 -4.82 -8.95
N MET A 22 -10.40 -4.43 -8.27
CA MET A 22 -10.28 -4.57 -6.82
C MET A 22 -11.23 -3.57 -6.14
N THR A 23 -11.59 -3.83 -4.89
CA THR A 23 -12.27 -2.90 -3.99
C THR A 23 -11.26 -1.93 -3.41
N TRP A 24 -11.49 -0.62 -3.53
CA TRP A 24 -10.56 0.42 -3.08
C TRP A 24 -11.00 1.04 -1.75
N LEU A 25 -10.13 0.91 -0.74
CA LEU A 25 -10.30 1.56 0.55
C LEU A 25 -9.18 2.56 0.80
N PHE A 26 -9.54 3.73 1.32
CA PHE A 26 -8.63 4.76 1.78
C PHE A 26 -8.59 4.73 3.30
N LEU A 27 -7.60 4.01 3.84
CA LEU A 27 -7.46 3.80 5.26
C LEU A 27 -6.90 5.07 5.91
N THR A 28 -7.68 5.67 6.82
CA THR A 28 -7.34 6.93 7.48
C THR A 28 -6.95 6.74 8.93
N CYS A 29 -6.04 7.57 9.43
CA CYS A 29 -5.73 7.65 10.86
C CYS A 29 -5.99 9.06 11.39
N GLU A 30 -6.49 9.15 12.63
CA GLU A 30 -6.74 10.43 13.30
C GLU A 30 -5.44 11.10 13.75
N LYS A 31 -4.44 10.30 14.16
CA LYS A 31 -3.13 10.83 14.53
C LYS A 31 -2.37 11.23 13.26
N PHE A 32 -2.08 12.52 13.12
CA PHE A 32 -1.30 13.03 12.01
C PHE A 32 0.09 12.37 11.94
N SER A 33 0.55 12.05 10.73
CA SER A 33 1.84 11.39 10.46
C SER A 33 1.96 10.02 11.15
N ALA A 34 1.13 9.07 10.74
CA ALA A 34 1.19 7.70 11.27
C ALA A 34 1.81 6.70 10.29
N PHE A 35 1.79 7.00 8.99
CA PHE A 35 2.27 6.08 7.96
C PHE A 35 3.69 6.40 7.50
N LEU A 36 4.52 5.37 7.43
CA LEU A 36 5.79 5.40 6.74
C LEU A 36 5.56 5.31 5.23
N THR A 37 6.53 5.80 4.45
CA THR A 37 6.68 5.46 3.03
C THR A 37 8.14 5.08 2.75
N CYS A 38 8.45 4.61 1.56
CA CYS A 38 9.81 4.21 1.19
C CYS A 38 10.09 4.41 -0.30
N ASP A 39 11.28 4.03 -0.73
CA ASP A 39 11.70 4.03 -2.13
C ASP A 39 10.99 3.00 -3.01
N ASN A 40 10.29 2.03 -2.40
CA ASN A 40 9.41 1.09 -3.08
C ASN A 40 8.07 0.95 -2.32
N PRO A 41 7.17 1.95 -2.40
CA PRO A 41 6.08 2.11 -1.43
C PRO A 41 4.85 1.23 -1.71
N VAL A 42 4.80 0.55 -2.86
CA VAL A 42 3.69 -0.34 -3.22
C VAL A 42 4.00 -1.75 -2.74
N PHE A 43 3.30 -2.18 -1.71
CA PHE A 43 3.36 -3.55 -1.22
C PHE A 43 2.29 -4.41 -1.88
N TYR A 44 2.65 -5.65 -2.21
CA TYR A 44 1.76 -6.74 -2.57
C TYR A 44 2.45 -8.07 -2.21
N PHE A 45 1.68 -9.16 -2.14
CA PHE A 45 2.25 -10.49 -1.87
C PHE A 45 2.96 -11.03 -3.13
N GLN A 46 4.28 -10.88 -3.22
CA GLN A 46 5.05 -11.29 -4.41
C GLN A 46 4.88 -12.76 -4.80
N SER A 47 4.72 -13.66 -3.82
CA SER A 47 4.50 -15.10 -4.06
C SER A 47 3.10 -15.44 -4.60
N ILE A 48 2.13 -14.54 -4.43
CA ILE A 48 0.74 -14.73 -4.86
C ILE A 48 0.45 -13.91 -6.13
N GLY A 49 1.08 -12.75 -6.26
CA GLY A 49 0.74 -11.71 -7.22
C GLY A 49 -0.44 -10.86 -6.75
N ILE A 50 -1.16 -10.28 -7.70
CA ILE A 50 -2.25 -9.32 -7.45
C ILE A 50 -3.62 -9.82 -7.94
N GLY A 51 -3.66 -10.85 -8.78
CA GLY A 51 -4.86 -11.29 -9.48
C GLY A 51 -5.62 -12.43 -8.76
N LYS A 52 -5.24 -12.79 -7.54
CA LYS A 52 -5.89 -13.84 -6.75
C LYS A 52 -6.77 -13.22 -5.66
N PRO A 53 -7.88 -13.86 -5.25
CA PRO A 53 -8.76 -13.33 -4.20
C PRO A 53 -8.07 -12.99 -2.87
N GLU A 54 -6.97 -13.68 -2.54
CA GLU A 54 -6.17 -13.46 -1.33
C GLU A 54 -5.15 -12.31 -1.51
N SER A 55 -5.05 -11.76 -2.71
CA SER A 55 -4.11 -10.69 -3.03
C SER A 55 -4.62 -9.36 -2.50
N GLU A 56 -3.68 -8.51 -2.11
CA GLU A 56 -3.95 -7.13 -1.77
C GLU A 56 -2.78 -6.25 -2.16
N ILE A 57 -3.08 -4.97 -2.32
CA ILE A 57 -2.10 -3.92 -2.55
C ILE A 57 -2.26 -2.91 -1.42
N THR A 58 -1.15 -2.51 -0.81
CA THR A 58 -1.12 -1.35 0.08
C THR A 58 -0.14 -0.31 -0.42
N PHE A 59 -0.55 0.95 -0.48
CA PHE A 59 0.28 2.05 -0.95
C PHE A 59 0.04 3.31 -0.08
N PRO A 60 1.05 3.76 0.70
CA PRO A 60 0.97 5.02 1.42
C PRO A 60 0.92 6.20 0.44
N ILE A 61 -0.23 6.89 0.37
CA ILE A 61 -0.46 8.02 -0.54
C ILE A 61 -0.35 9.38 0.17
N SER A 62 -0.41 9.39 1.51
CA SER A 62 -0.11 10.55 2.33
C SER A 62 0.42 10.12 3.71
N SER A 63 0.79 11.10 4.55
CA SER A 63 1.21 10.84 5.94
C SER A 63 0.13 10.21 6.84
N ASN A 64 -1.13 10.22 6.40
CA ASN A 64 -2.30 9.80 7.18
C ASN A 64 -3.34 9.00 6.37
N ILE A 65 -3.03 8.68 5.12
CA ILE A 65 -3.90 7.91 4.23
C ILE A 65 -3.07 6.85 3.51
N VAL A 66 -3.56 5.62 3.55
CA VAL A 66 -3.04 4.49 2.78
C VAL A 66 -4.14 3.96 1.87
N LEU A 67 -3.83 3.77 0.59
CA LEU A 67 -4.66 2.98 -0.29
C LEU A 67 -4.51 1.51 0.09
N TRP A 68 -5.63 0.83 0.30
CA TRP A 68 -5.72 -0.62 0.37
C TRP A 68 -6.66 -1.09 -0.74
N ALA A 69 -6.09 -1.74 -1.75
CA ALA A 69 -6.87 -2.40 -2.80
C ALA A 69 -6.93 -3.90 -2.48
N THR A 70 -8.13 -4.46 -2.44
CA THR A 70 -8.38 -5.86 -2.04
C THR A 70 -9.48 -6.48 -2.88
N TRP A 71 -9.55 -7.81 -2.98
CA TRP A 71 -10.67 -8.51 -3.62
C TRP A 71 -11.86 -8.77 -2.69
N ARG A 72 -11.81 -8.25 -1.46
CA ARG A 72 -12.93 -8.35 -0.52
C ARG A 72 -14.14 -7.58 -1.05
N SER A 73 -15.25 -8.28 -1.22
CA SER A 73 -16.54 -7.71 -1.63
C SER A 73 -17.47 -7.42 -0.46
N ASP A 74 -17.08 -7.79 0.76
CA ASP A 74 -17.87 -7.61 1.98
C ASP A 74 -17.67 -6.23 2.64
N ILE A 75 -16.81 -5.39 2.07
CA ILE A 75 -16.54 -4.04 2.55
C ILE A 75 -16.90 -3.03 1.45
N GLN A 76 -17.51 -1.93 1.86
CA GLN A 76 -17.81 -0.80 0.98
C GLN A 76 -16.55 0.02 0.70
N GLU A 77 -16.39 0.45 -0.55
CA GLU A 77 -15.33 1.38 -0.96
C GLU A 77 -15.43 2.74 -0.27
N GLY A 78 -14.29 3.43 -0.17
CA GLY A 78 -14.21 4.78 0.37
C GLY A 78 -13.25 4.90 1.55
N TYR A 79 -13.47 5.90 2.41
CA TYR A 79 -12.59 6.21 3.53
C TYR A 79 -12.99 5.43 4.78
N LEU A 80 -12.02 4.75 5.39
CA LEU A 80 -12.23 3.93 6.58
C LEU A 80 -11.21 4.27 7.68
N PRO A 81 -11.65 4.72 8.87
CA PRO A 81 -10.74 4.90 10.00
C PRO A 81 -10.22 3.56 10.51
N ILE A 82 -8.91 3.47 10.75
CA ILE A 82 -8.26 2.25 11.22
C ILE A 82 -7.64 2.39 12.61
N LYS A 83 -7.52 1.25 13.30
CA LYS A 83 -6.87 1.15 14.61
C LYS A 83 -5.35 1.09 14.48
N ASN A 84 -4.65 1.45 15.55
CA ASN A 84 -3.18 1.43 15.64
C ASN A 84 -2.53 0.10 15.24
N GLN A 85 -3.21 -1.03 15.45
CA GLN A 85 -2.68 -2.33 15.04
C GLN A 85 -2.53 -2.46 13.51
N ALA A 86 -3.52 -1.98 12.76
CA ALA A 86 -3.46 -1.97 11.30
C ALA A 86 -2.39 -0.99 10.78
N ILE A 87 -2.24 0.17 11.42
CA ILE A 87 -1.16 1.12 11.11
C ILE A 87 0.21 0.46 11.26
N LYS A 88 0.44 -0.25 12.37
CA LYS A 88 1.71 -0.97 12.62
C LYS A 88 1.98 -2.01 11.54
N GLU A 89 0.98 -2.77 11.11
CA GLU A 89 1.14 -3.78 10.08
C GLU A 89 1.46 -3.17 8.71
N ILE A 90 0.81 -2.07 8.34
CA ILE A 90 1.10 -1.33 7.09
C ILE A 90 2.52 -0.75 7.13
N ASN A 91 2.92 -0.13 8.24
CA ASN A 91 4.28 0.36 8.42
C ASN A 91 5.30 -0.78 8.39
N ARG A 92 4.92 -1.96 8.92
CA ARG A 92 5.79 -3.13 8.92
C ARG A 92 6.10 -3.54 7.48
N ARG A 93 5.05 -3.70 6.66
CA ARG A 93 5.15 -4.03 5.23
C ARG A 93 5.94 -2.99 4.45
N THR A 94 5.71 -1.71 4.72
CA THR A 94 6.45 -0.60 4.07
C THR A 94 7.94 -0.69 4.36
N ALA A 95 8.31 -0.92 5.63
CA ALA A 95 9.70 -1.06 6.03
C ALA A 95 10.34 -2.34 5.44
N THR A 96 9.62 -3.46 5.40
CA THR A 96 10.10 -4.70 4.76
C THR A 96 10.31 -4.53 3.25
N ASN A 97 9.48 -3.73 2.58
CA ASN A 97 9.55 -3.52 1.13
C ASN A 97 10.60 -2.47 0.72
N ALA A 98 11.07 -1.66 1.67
CA ALA A 98 12.09 -0.64 1.42
C ALA A 98 13.40 -1.28 0.97
N THR A 99 14.04 -0.71 -0.06
CA THR A 99 15.34 -1.22 -0.53
C THR A 99 16.49 -0.45 0.07
N ARG A 100 16.31 0.86 0.30
CA ARG A 100 17.37 1.75 0.80
C ARG A 100 16.86 2.77 1.81
N PHE A 101 15.68 3.34 1.58
CA PHE A 101 15.23 4.50 2.33
C PHE A 101 13.80 4.34 2.81
N ILE A 102 13.60 4.71 4.08
CA ILE A 102 12.29 4.86 4.70
C ILE A 102 12.11 6.33 5.04
N TYR A 103 10.94 6.85 4.76
CA TYR A 103 10.58 8.25 4.97
C TYR A 103 9.37 8.34 5.88
N HIS A 104 9.32 9.44 6.61
CA HIS A 104 8.18 9.83 7.43
C HIS A 104 8.00 11.35 7.35
N ALA A 105 6.77 11.82 7.51
CA ALA A 105 6.47 13.25 7.39
C ALA A 105 7.03 14.08 8.55
N ARG A 106 7.44 13.44 9.65
CA ARG A 106 8.01 14.07 10.86
C ARG A 106 9.19 13.28 11.37
N ASP A 107 10.10 13.95 12.07
CA ASP A 107 11.11 13.27 12.86
C ASP A 107 10.47 12.74 14.15
N GLU A 108 10.53 11.43 14.36
CA GLU A 108 9.85 10.74 15.47
C GLU A 108 10.74 9.63 16.06
N ASP A 109 10.96 9.68 17.38
CA ASP A 109 11.87 8.78 18.11
C ASP A 109 11.51 7.29 18.01
N TRP A 110 10.25 6.98 17.71
CA TRP A 110 9.79 5.59 17.62
C TRP A 110 10.26 4.92 16.31
N ILE A 111 10.56 5.70 15.26
CA ILE A 111 10.86 5.17 13.92
C ILE A 111 12.15 4.34 13.91
N PRO A 112 13.29 4.82 14.42
CA PRO A 112 14.52 4.01 14.44
C PRO A 112 14.33 2.71 15.23
N ARG A 113 13.58 2.76 16.34
CA ARG A 113 13.27 1.57 17.16
C ARG A 113 12.33 0.59 16.46
N PHE A 114 11.47 1.08 15.57
CA PHE A 114 10.54 0.28 14.81
C PHE A 114 11.25 -0.45 13.67
N ILE A 115 12.12 0.25 12.94
CA ILE A 115 12.86 -0.31 11.80
C ILE A 115 13.88 -1.36 12.29
N ASN A 116 14.61 -1.08 13.37
CA ASN A 116 15.65 -1.98 13.89
C ASN A 116 15.13 -3.25 14.58
N LYS A 117 13.81 -3.36 14.80
CA LYS A 117 13.17 -4.54 15.42
C LYS A 117 12.61 -5.54 14.41
N GLN A 118 12.73 -5.25 13.11
CA GLN A 118 12.43 -6.19 12.05
C GLN A 118 13.64 -7.07 11.76
#